data_AF-A0A6F8PM50-F1
#
_entry.id   AF-A0A6F8PM50-F1
#
_cell.length_a   1.000
_cell.length_b   1.000
_cell.length_c   1.000
_cell.angle_alpha   90.00
_cell.angle_beta   90.00
_cell.angle_gamma   90.00
#
_symmetry.space_group_name_H-M   'P 1'
#
loop_
_entity.id
_entity.type
_entity.pdbx_description
1 polymer ?
#
loop_
_entity_poly.entity_id
_entity_poly.type
_entity_poly.pdbx_seq_one_letter_code
_entity_poly.pdbx_strand_id
1 'polypeptide(L)'
;MALTVKHFQLMEADYGMAKKLRYLLAHLYGFDVEVSCRDFLVQAGEAEQDTWVAIQKAFAQTKGANIRLQQLAEKANLEYQVEQAYEAGRVCAQELLPAQLIARGMELRYSKNPYWQKADVPEQVQQAWSDGFQEYLELTREESW
;
A
#
# COMPACT_ATOMS: atom_id res chain seq x y z
N MET A 1 9.21 26.22 9.27
CA MET A 1 8.45 26.36 8.02
C MET A 1 7.16 25.58 8.21
N ALA A 2 6.00 26.20 8.04
CA ALA A 2 4.71 25.55 8.24
C ALA A 2 4.34 24.69 7.01
N LEU A 3 3.46 23.69 7.20
CA LEU A 3 2.91 22.96 6.06
C LEU A 3 2.06 23.88 5.19
N THR A 4 2.32 23.89 3.90
CA THR A 4 1.59 24.69 2.91
C THR A 4 0.64 23.81 2.11
N VAL A 5 -0.26 24.44 1.36
CA VAL A 5 -1.14 23.75 0.41
C VAL A 5 -0.34 22.92 -0.60
N LYS A 6 0.83 23.41 -1.06
CA LYS A 6 1.68 22.68 -2.01
C LYS A 6 2.20 21.36 -1.44
N HIS A 7 2.55 21.32 -0.16
CA HIS A 7 2.98 20.08 0.50
C HIS A 7 1.87 19.03 0.50
N PHE A 8 0.63 19.45 0.77
CA PHE A 8 -0.52 18.54 0.72
C PHE A 8 -0.85 18.09 -0.69
N GLN A 9 -0.79 18.99 -1.68
CA GLN A 9 -0.98 18.62 -3.09
C GLN A 9 0.06 17.59 -3.55
N LEU A 10 1.32 17.75 -3.15
CA LEU A 10 2.37 16.78 -3.44
C LEU A 10 2.06 15.43 -2.77
N MET A 11 1.71 15.44 -1.48
CA MET A 11 1.34 14.20 -0.77
C MET A 11 0.09 13.52 -1.35
N GLU A 12 -0.85 14.26 -1.92
CA GLU A 12 -2.10 13.71 -2.49
C GLU A 12 -1.93 13.27 -3.95
N ALA A 13 -0.79 13.57 -4.59
CA ALA A 13 -0.52 13.22 -5.97
C ALA A 13 -0.33 11.71 -6.18
N ASP A 14 -0.73 11.24 -7.36
CA ASP A 14 -0.73 9.83 -7.73
C ASP A 14 0.54 9.46 -8.53
N TYR A 15 1.69 9.48 -7.86
CA TYR A 15 2.95 9.00 -8.42
C TYR A 15 3.84 8.37 -7.34
N GLY A 16 4.81 7.57 -7.77
CA GLY A 16 5.58 6.70 -6.89
C GLY A 16 6.29 7.39 -5.71
N MET A 17 6.85 8.58 -5.88
CA MET A 17 7.53 9.28 -4.76
C MET A 17 6.55 9.91 -3.78
N ALA A 18 5.44 10.49 -4.24
CA ALA A 18 4.38 10.97 -3.35
C ALA A 18 3.81 9.83 -2.50
N LYS A 19 3.66 8.66 -3.10
CA LYS A 19 3.25 7.44 -2.39
C LYS A 19 4.27 6.98 -1.34
N LYS A 20 5.55 6.90 -1.69
CA LYS A 20 6.62 6.61 -0.71
C LYS A 20 6.65 7.63 0.43
N LEU A 21 6.41 8.91 0.14
CA LEU A 21 6.30 9.95 1.15
C LEU A 21 5.11 9.73 2.09
N ARG A 22 3.95 9.34 1.55
CA ARG A 22 2.78 8.93 2.35
C ARG A 22 3.08 7.71 3.23
N TYR A 23 3.84 6.73 2.72
CA TYR A 23 4.25 5.56 3.51
C TYR A 23 5.22 5.92 4.63
N LEU A 24 6.18 6.82 4.38
CA LEU A 24 7.04 7.36 5.43
C LEU A 24 6.25 8.09 6.51
N LEU A 25 5.20 8.83 6.11
CA LEU A 25 4.28 9.45 7.05
C LEU A 25 3.52 8.41 7.88
N ALA A 26 3.00 7.34 7.27
CA ALA A 26 2.36 6.25 8.00
C ALA A 26 3.32 5.60 9.02
N HIS A 27 4.55 5.30 8.58
CA HIS A 27 5.59 4.76 9.45
C HIS A 27 5.92 5.72 10.62
N LEU A 28 5.99 7.03 10.36
CA LEU A 28 6.21 8.05 11.39
C LEU A 28 5.09 8.08 12.44
N TYR A 29 3.85 7.77 12.04
CA TYR A 29 2.70 7.63 12.94
C TYR A 29 2.62 6.25 13.63
N GLY A 30 3.59 5.36 13.40
CA GLY A 30 3.71 4.07 14.08
C GLY A 30 2.95 2.92 13.39
N PHE A 31 2.49 3.11 12.16
CA PHE A 31 1.93 2.00 11.38
C PHE A 31 3.03 1.05 10.91
N ASP A 32 2.69 -0.24 10.81
CA ASP A 32 3.59 -1.29 10.32
C ASP A 32 3.68 -1.24 8.78
N VAL A 33 4.46 -0.28 8.30
CA VAL A 33 4.71 -0.03 6.88
C VAL A 33 6.20 -0.18 6.62
N GLU A 34 6.57 -1.13 5.77
CA GLU A 34 7.95 -1.34 5.35
C GLU A 34 8.35 -0.27 4.31
N VAL A 35 9.05 0.77 4.77
CA VAL A 35 9.52 1.85 3.91
C VAL A 35 10.88 2.36 4.38
N SER A 36 11.77 2.59 3.42
CA SER A 36 13.13 3.05 3.67
C SER A 36 13.25 4.56 3.46
N CYS A 37 13.47 5.29 4.55
CA CYS A 37 13.73 6.73 4.51
C CYS A 37 14.99 7.04 3.69
N ARG A 38 16.02 6.19 3.79
CA ARG A 38 17.26 6.33 3.02
C ARG A 38 16.98 6.26 1.51
N ASP A 39 16.26 5.22 1.07
CA ASP A 39 16.00 5.03 -0.36
C ASP A 39 15.09 6.12 -0.92
N PHE A 40 14.15 6.61 -0.10
CA PHE A 40 13.39 7.80 -0.43
C PHE A 40 14.30 9.01 -0.65
N LEU A 41 15.18 9.35 0.31
CA LEU A 41 16.05 10.54 0.19
C LEU A 41 16.99 10.49 -1.01
N VAL A 42 17.41 9.29 -1.44
CA VAL A 42 18.27 9.12 -2.64
C VAL A 42 17.49 9.36 -3.94
N GLN A 43 16.21 9.02 -3.98
CA GLN A 43 15.38 9.08 -5.19
C GLN A 43 14.48 10.32 -5.27
N ALA A 44 14.23 10.96 -4.13
CA ALA A 44 13.35 12.12 -3.99
C ALA A 44 13.98 13.37 -4.60
N GLY A 45 13.17 14.15 -5.32
CA GLY A 45 13.53 15.50 -5.75
C GLY A 45 13.53 16.49 -4.60
N GLU A 46 13.96 17.72 -4.87
CA GLU A 46 14.05 18.79 -3.87
C GLU A 46 12.69 19.04 -3.20
N ALA A 47 11.60 19.06 -3.99
CA ALA A 47 10.26 19.31 -3.47
C ALA A 47 9.76 18.21 -2.51
N GLU A 48 10.04 16.94 -2.81
CA GLU A 48 9.68 15.81 -1.96
C GLU A 48 10.50 15.82 -0.65
N GLN A 49 11.80 16.11 -0.74
CA GLN A 49 12.67 16.21 0.43
C GLN A 49 12.26 17.37 1.35
N ASP A 50 12.00 18.54 0.78
CA ASP A 50 11.49 19.71 1.51
C ASP A 50 10.17 19.41 2.19
N THR A 51 9.28 18.72 1.48
CA THR A 51 7.98 18.29 2.03
C THR A 51 8.19 17.33 3.21
N TRP A 52 9.10 16.36 3.08
CA TRP A 52 9.41 15.42 4.16
C TRP A 52 9.95 16.13 5.41
N VAL A 53 10.87 17.08 5.24
CA VAL A 53 11.38 17.90 6.35
C VAL A 53 10.27 18.75 6.98
N ALA A 54 9.38 19.32 6.18
CA ALA A 54 8.24 20.09 6.68
C ALA A 54 7.26 19.22 7.49
N ILE A 55 7.00 17.99 7.05
CA ILE A 55 6.19 17.00 7.76
C ILE A 55 6.80 16.68 9.11
N GLN A 56 8.09 16.32 9.16
CA GLN A 56 8.78 15.98 10.41
C GLN A 56 8.72 17.14 11.42
N LYS A 57 8.95 18.36 10.95
CA LYS A 57 8.85 19.57 11.80
C LYS A 57 7.42 19.75 12.33
N ALA A 58 6.41 19.62 11.48
CA ALA A 58 5.01 19.74 11.90
C ALA A 58 4.60 18.63 12.88
N PHE A 59 5.04 17.39 12.65
CA PHE A 59 4.80 16.26 13.53
C PHE A 59 5.43 16.50 14.91
N ALA A 60 6.69 16.93 14.97
CA ALA A 60 7.38 17.24 16.22
C ALA A 60 6.71 18.40 16.98
N GLN A 61 6.32 19.47 16.28
CA GLN A 61 5.65 20.63 16.87
C GLN A 61 4.27 20.28 17.45
N THR A 62 3.51 19.46 16.75
CA THR A 62 2.17 19.04 17.16
C THR A 62 2.16 17.80 18.04
N LYS A 63 3.33 17.17 18.25
CA LYS A 63 3.48 15.87 18.93
C LYS A 63 2.55 14.80 18.34
N GLY A 64 2.42 14.79 17.02
CA GLY A 64 1.54 13.87 16.29
C GLY A 64 0.06 14.27 16.25
N ALA A 65 -0.37 15.32 16.95
CA ALA A 65 -1.79 15.72 17.03
C ALA A 65 -2.32 16.47 15.79
N ASN A 66 -1.56 16.52 14.68
CA ASN A 66 -2.04 17.10 13.43
C ASN A 66 -3.04 16.15 12.77
N ILE A 67 -4.33 16.47 12.88
CA ILE A 67 -5.44 15.65 12.36
C ILE A 67 -5.29 15.37 10.86
N ARG A 68 -4.89 16.35 10.05
CA ARG A 68 -4.79 16.17 8.60
C ARG A 68 -3.65 15.23 8.22
N LEU A 69 -2.51 15.31 8.92
CA LEU A 69 -1.41 14.36 8.73
C LEU A 69 -1.79 12.96 9.20
N GLN A 70 -2.51 12.85 10.32
CA GLN A 70 -2.99 11.57 10.82
C GLN A 70 -3.94 10.89 9.81
N GLN A 71 -4.91 11.62 9.27
CA GLN A 71 -5.83 11.08 8.25
C GLN A 71 -5.09 10.60 7.00
N LEU A 72 -4.04 11.32 6.58
CA LEU A 72 -3.19 10.90 5.47
C LEU A 72 -2.36 9.66 5.82
N ALA A 73 -1.85 9.56 7.04
CA ALA A 73 -1.13 8.39 7.53
C ALA A 73 -2.03 7.14 7.56
N GLU A 74 -3.25 7.27 8.06
CA GLU A 74 -4.26 6.20 8.09
C GLU A 74 -4.63 5.74 6.67
N LYS A 75 -4.86 6.69 5.76
CA LYS A 75 -5.12 6.38 4.33
C LYS A 75 -3.93 5.68 3.69
N ALA A 76 -2.71 6.13 3.97
CA ALA A 76 -1.49 5.55 3.44
C ALA A 76 -1.23 4.12 3.97
N ASN A 77 -1.54 3.87 5.24
CA ASN A 77 -1.50 2.52 5.81
C ASN A 77 -2.48 1.59 5.09
N LEU A 78 -3.71 2.04 4.83
CA LEU A 78 -4.68 1.27 4.06
C LEU A 78 -4.23 1.03 2.62
N GLU A 79 -3.70 2.04 1.93
CA GLU A 79 -3.10 1.93 0.58
C GLU A 79 -2.01 0.85 0.55
N TYR A 80 -1.11 0.87 1.54
CA TYR A 80 -0.06 -0.13 1.68
C TYR A 80 -0.61 -1.55 1.93
N GLN A 81 -1.59 -1.70 2.83
CA GLN A 81 -2.21 -3.00 3.10
C GLN A 81 -2.91 -3.58 1.87
N VAL A 82 -3.56 -2.74 1.07
CA VAL A 82 -4.19 -3.13 -0.21
C VAL A 82 -3.15 -3.67 -1.18
N GLU A 83 -2.01 -2.99 -1.35
CA GLU A 83 -0.92 -3.48 -2.20
C GLU A 83 -0.30 -4.78 -1.72
N GLN A 84 -0.02 -4.89 -0.42
CA GLN A 84 0.53 -6.12 0.14
C GLN A 84 -0.43 -7.29 -0.04
N ALA A 85 -1.74 -7.05 0.17
CA ALA A 85 -2.74 -8.07 -0.05
C ALA A 85 -2.83 -8.48 -1.52
N TYR A 86 -2.81 -7.52 -2.44
CA TYR A 86 -2.78 -7.78 -3.87
C TYR A 86 -1.59 -8.66 -4.27
N GLU A 87 -0.38 -8.27 -3.88
CA GLU A 87 0.83 -9.01 -4.19
C GLU A 87 0.80 -10.41 -3.55
N ALA A 88 0.34 -10.53 -2.31
CA ALA A 88 0.20 -11.82 -1.65
C ALA A 88 -0.80 -12.74 -2.36
N GLY A 89 -1.87 -12.18 -2.94
CA GLY A 89 -2.83 -12.93 -3.77
C GLY A 89 -2.17 -13.46 -5.03
N ARG A 90 -1.41 -12.61 -5.71
CA ARG A 90 -0.66 -12.94 -6.91
C ARG A 90 0.39 -14.04 -6.66
N VAL A 91 1.20 -13.88 -5.61
CA VAL A 91 2.20 -14.87 -5.18
C VAL A 91 1.55 -16.19 -4.81
N CYS A 92 0.44 -16.16 -4.06
CA CYS A 92 -0.28 -17.38 -3.70
C CYS A 92 -0.77 -18.15 -4.94
N ALA A 93 -1.24 -17.45 -5.96
CA ALA A 93 -1.60 -18.08 -7.23
C ALA A 93 -0.36 -18.67 -7.93
N GLN A 94 0.74 -17.93 -8.01
CA GLN A 94 2.01 -18.39 -8.61
C GLN A 94 2.56 -19.67 -8.00
N GLU A 95 2.40 -19.86 -6.69
CA GLU A 95 2.87 -21.05 -5.97
C GLU A 95 2.03 -22.31 -6.26
N LEU A 96 0.85 -22.17 -6.89
CA LEU A 96 -0.02 -23.29 -7.22
C LEU A 96 0.33 -23.89 -8.59
N LEU A 97 0.08 -25.18 -8.74
CA LEU A 97 0.27 -25.84 -10.03
C LEU A 97 -0.69 -25.23 -11.08
N PRO A 98 -0.21 -24.87 -12.29
CA PRO A 98 -1.05 -24.27 -13.33
C PRO A 98 -2.31 -25.10 -13.64
N ALA A 99 -2.18 -26.43 -13.69
CA ALA A 99 -3.32 -27.32 -13.91
C ALA A 99 -4.39 -27.23 -12.80
N GLN A 100 -3.98 -27.02 -11.53
CA GLN A 100 -4.91 -26.83 -10.42
C GLN A 100 -5.58 -25.46 -10.47
N LEU A 101 -4.83 -24.42 -10.83
CA LEU A 101 -5.35 -23.07 -11.03
C LEU A 101 -6.44 -23.05 -12.12
N ILE A 102 -6.17 -23.65 -13.28
CA ILE A 102 -7.13 -23.67 -14.40
C ILE A 102 -8.41 -24.40 -13.99
N ALA A 103 -8.28 -25.58 -13.34
CA ALA A 103 -9.41 -26.42 -12.98
C ALA A 103 -10.23 -25.90 -11.80
N ARG A 104 -9.59 -25.30 -10.78
CA ARG A 104 -10.23 -24.99 -9.48
C ARG A 104 -9.92 -23.57 -8.97
N GLY A 105 -9.45 -22.67 -9.82
CA GLY A 105 -8.95 -21.35 -9.42
C GLY A 105 -9.94 -20.53 -8.58
N MET A 106 -11.23 -20.53 -8.91
CA MET A 106 -12.24 -19.81 -8.12
C MET A 106 -12.42 -20.40 -6.72
N GLU A 107 -12.50 -21.74 -6.60
CA GLU A 107 -12.57 -22.43 -5.30
C GLU A 107 -11.32 -22.15 -4.47
N LEU A 108 -10.15 -22.21 -5.11
CA LEU A 108 -8.87 -21.96 -4.47
C LEU A 108 -8.76 -20.52 -3.98
N ARG A 109 -9.17 -19.54 -4.78
CA ARG A 109 -9.24 -18.13 -4.38
C ARG A 109 -10.04 -17.97 -3.08
N TYR A 110 -11.25 -18.51 -3.02
CA TYR A 110 -12.09 -18.45 -1.81
C TYR A 110 -11.49 -19.17 -0.61
N SER A 111 -10.93 -20.35 -0.82
CA SER A 111 -10.37 -21.17 0.26
C SER A 111 -9.04 -20.64 0.83
N LYS A 112 -8.24 -19.94 0.02
CA LYS A 112 -6.87 -19.52 0.37
C LYS A 112 -6.73 -18.06 0.78
N ASN A 113 -7.71 -17.21 0.51
CA ASN A 113 -7.64 -15.81 0.94
C ASN A 113 -7.62 -15.73 2.48
N PRO A 114 -6.52 -15.26 3.08
CA PRO A 114 -6.36 -15.24 4.54
C PRO A 114 -7.21 -14.15 5.21
N TYR A 115 -7.84 -13.27 4.43
CA TYR A 115 -8.58 -12.11 4.94
C TYR A 115 -10.09 -12.36 5.05
N TRP A 116 -10.65 -13.39 4.42
CA TRP A 116 -12.11 -13.67 4.43
C TRP A 116 -12.70 -13.92 5.82
N GLN A 117 -11.89 -14.44 6.75
CA GLN A 117 -12.33 -14.83 8.09
C GLN A 117 -11.96 -13.79 9.17
N LYS A 118 -11.36 -12.66 8.78
CA LYS A 118 -10.88 -11.65 9.73
C LYS A 118 -11.84 -10.46 9.75
N ALA A 119 -12.64 -10.36 10.80
CA ALA A 119 -13.64 -9.30 10.97
C ALA A 119 -13.04 -7.88 11.00
N ASP A 120 -11.79 -7.75 11.43
CA ASP A 120 -11.10 -6.46 11.59
C ASP A 120 -10.36 -6.00 10.33
N VAL A 121 -10.42 -6.76 9.22
CA VAL A 121 -9.73 -6.42 7.97
C VAL A 121 -10.67 -5.65 7.04
N PRO A 122 -10.28 -4.44 6.57
CA PRO A 122 -11.07 -3.68 5.62
C PRO A 122 -11.42 -4.49 4.36
N GLU A 123 -12.65 -4.36 3.88
CA GLU A 123 -13.14 -5.08 2.68
C GLU A 123 -12.24 -4.87 1.46
N GLN A 124 -11.67 -3.67 1.30
CA GLN A 124 -10.74 -3.32 0.23
C GLN A 124 -9.49 -4.21 0.23
N VAL A 125 -8.97 -4.58 1.40
CA VAL A 125 -7.80 -5.47 1.53
C VAL A 125 -8.18 -6.90 1.14
N GLN A 126 -9.38 -7.35 1.52
CA GLN A 126 -9.89 -8.67 1.13
C GLN A 126 -10.08 -8.79 -0.38
N GLN A 127 -10.64 -7.74 -0.99
CA GLN A 127 -10.86 -7.66 -2.43
C GLN A 127 -9.53 -7.59 -3.18
N ALA A 128 -8.59 -6.76 -2.72
CA ALA A 128 -7.28 -6.62 -3.35
C ALA A 128 -6.52 -7.95 -3.46
N TRP A 129 -6.53 -8.78 -2.41
CA TRP A 129 -5.96 -10.13 -2.48
C TRP A 129 -6.64 -10.99 -3.55
N SER A 130 -7.97 -10.93 -3.62
CA SER A 130 -8.73 -11.69 -4.60
C SER A 130 -8.44 -11.23 -6.03
N ASP A 131 -8.24 -9.92 -6.23
CA ASP A 131 -7.89 -9.33 -7.52
C ASP A 131 -6.49 -9.75 -7.97
N GLY A 132 -5.49 -9.70 -7.09
CA GLY A 132 -4.14 -10.17 -7.41
C GLY A 132 -4.08 -11.67 -7.72
N PHE A 133 -4.85 -12.49 -7.01
CA PHE A 133 -5.00 -13.91 -7.34
C PHE A 133 -5.66 -14.11 -8.71
N GLN A 134 -6.71 -13.35 -9.00
CA GLN A 134 -7.47 -13.43 -10.25
C GLN A 134 -6.63 -13.01 -11.46
N GLU A 135 -5.85 -11.93 -11.35
CA GLU A 135 -4.95 -11.46 -12.40
C GLU A 135 -4.01 -12.59 -12.87
N TYR A 136 -3.36 -13.27 -11.92
CA TYR A 136 -2.45 -14.36 -12.29
C TYR A 136 -3.17 -15.58 -12.87
N LEU A 137 -4.37 -15.89 -12.38
CA LEU A 137 -5.20 -16.96 -12.92
C LEU A 137 -5.57 -16.68 -14.39
N GLU A 138 -5.93 -15.44 -14.71
CA GLU A 138 -6.25 -15.01 -16.07
C GLU A 138 -5.03 -15.09 -16.98
N LEU A 139 -3.88 -14.59 -16.53
CA LEU A 139 -2.62 -14.71 -17.26
C LEU A 139 -2.24 -16.17 -17.54
N THR A 140 -2.38 -17.06 -16.54
CA THR A 140 -2.09 -18.50 -16.71
C THR A 140 -3.02 -19.14 -17.74
N ARG A 141 -4.31 -18.74 -17.76
CA ARG A 141 -5.28 -19.21 -18.77
C ARG A 141 -4.93 -18.70 -20.16
N GLU A 142 -4.45 -17.47 -20.25
CA GLU A 142 -4.00 -16.85 -21.49
C GLU A 142 -2.65 -17.39 -22.01
N GLU A 143 -1.85 -18.06 -21.19
CA GLU A 143 -0.60 -18.69 -21.65
C GLU A 143 -0.77 -20.18 -21.98
N SER A 144 -1.96 -20.73 -21.73
CA SER A 144 -2.27 -22.16 -21.90
C SER A 144 -2.91 -22.53 -23.25
N TRP A 145 -3.02 -21.57 -24.20
CA TRP A 145 -3.58 -21.78 -25.55
C TRP A 145 -2.52 -21.72 -26.65
#